data_AF-A0A843BXG8-F1
#
_entry.id   AF-A0A843BXG8-F1
#
_cell.length_a   1.000
_cell.length_b   1.000
_cell.length_c   1.000
_cell.angle_alpha   90.00
_cell.angle_beta   90.00
_cell.angle_gamma   90.00
#
_symmetry.space_group_name_H-M   'P 1'
#
loop_
_entity.id
_entity.type
_entity.pdbx_description
1 polymer ?
#
loop_
_entity_poly.entity_id
_entity_poly.type
_entity_poly.pdbx_seq_one_letter_code
_entity_poly.pdbx_strand_id
1 'polypeptide(L)'
;MKSQIDQLKSEAEANYSASRWEDSAKTYEHLVGLAQQNNELEQAIEFAIAAIRAWKQITGKEIRINRLYQSIGLIGVKKAAIGFEEQAKIAETNSELKTSALNFEEAGTGYSLIQNYERAKSCFESSAKIFEDLSSRAMSDTDFESAIHMFDRICNLYEKIVIIYDRILIERKELDRAAKHSILEEKEKVKRNIILSRKNKAYSHEKLAQNYLDRDDPDCNRIAEKEFAKAIEILESIDEMKLAKKLQDKKDQIT
;
A
#
# COMPACT_ATOMS: atom_id res chain seq x y z
N MET A 1 -1.98 25.29 24.80
CA MET A 1 -2.30 24.87 23.41
C MET A 1 -3.79 24.68 23.19
N LYS A 2 -4.48 23.81 23.94
CA LYS A 2 -5.96 23.67 23.87
C LYS A 2 -6.72 25.00 24.04
N SER A 3 -6.31 25.79 25.04
CA SER A 3 -6.83 27.15 25.28
C SER A 3 -6.65 28.13 24.11
N GLN A 4 -5.69 27.91 23.20
CA GLN A 4 -5.45 28.80 22.05
C GLN A 4 -6.32 28.41 20.86
N ILE A 5 -6.54 27.10 20.63
CA ILE A 5 -7.46 26.59 19.61
C ILE A 5 -8.89 27.02 19.95
N ASP A 6 -9.32 26.88 21.21
CA ASP A 6 -10.66 27.26 21.64
C ASP A 6 -10.91 28.78 21.49
N GLN A 7 -9.90 29.60 21.77
CA GLN A 7 -9.95 31.05 21.56
C GLN A 7 -10.09 31.41 20.07
N LEU A 8 -9.23 30.86 19.22
CA LEU A 8 -9.28 31.10 17.78
C LEU A 8 -10.59 30.60 17.16
N LYS A 9 -11.12 29.46 17.64
CA LYS A 9 -12.43 28.95 17.22
C LYS A 9 -13.53 29.94 17.58
N SER A 10 -13.56 30.41 18.83
CA SER A 10 -14.55 31.40 19.29
C SER A 10 -14.45 32.71 18.49
N GLU A 11 -13.24 33.16 18.17
CA GLU A 11 -13.00 34.31 17.31
C GLU A 11 -13.54 34.10 15.88
N ALA A 12 -13.27 32.93 15.29
CA ALA A 12 -13.76 32.58 13.96
C ALA A 12 -15.30 32.56 13.90
N GLU A 13 -15.96 32.04 14.95
CA GLU A 13 -17.41 32.02 15.11
C GLU A 13 -18.00 33.43 15.30
N ALA A 14 -17.32 34.29 16.08
CA ALA A 14 -17.71 35.68 16.25
C ALA A 14 -17.59 36.48 14.94
N ASN A 15 -16.48 36.30 14.22
CA ASN A 15 -16.29 36.91 12.90
C ASN A 15 -17.33 36.42 11.89
N TYR A 16 -17.68 35.13 11.93
CA TYR A 16 -18.78 34.59 11.13
C TYR A 16 -20.07 35.33 11.49
N SER A 17 -20.48 35.33 12.76
CA SER A 17 -21.73 35.96 13.19
C SER A 17 -21.80 37.47 12.85
N ALA A 18 -20.66 38.16 12.82
CA ALA A 18 -20.54 39.57 12.44
C ALA A 18 -20.48 39.82 10.91
N SER A 19 -20.73 38.81 10.07
CA SER A 19 -20.57 38.88 8.61
C SER A 19 -19.17 39.23 8.10
N ARG A 20 -18.15 39.06 8.96
CA ARG A 20 -16.72 39.17 8.60
C ARG A 20 -16.24 37.83 8.05
N TRP A 21 -16.86 37.39 6.96
CA TRP A 21 -16.68 36.05 6.40
C TRP A 21 -15.24 35.74 6.01
N GLU A 22 -14.51 36.71 5.46
CA GLU A 22 -13.12 36.53 5.06
C GLU A 22 -12.20 36.30 6.26
N ASP A 23 -12.40 37.04 7.35
CA ASP A 23 -11.62 36.88 8.58
C ASP A 23 -11.94 35.53 9.24
N SER A 24 -13.23 35.19 9.34
CA SER A 24 -13.68 33.88 9.82
C SER A 24 -13.05 32.72 9.04
N ALA A 25 -13.09 32.79 7.70
CA ALA A 25 -12.55 31.74 6.85
C ALA A 25 -11.04 31.58 7.01
N LYS A 26 -10.28 32.69 7.09
CA LYS A 26 -8.82 32.64 7.33
C LYS A 26 -8.48 32.06 8.70
N THR A 27 -9.23 32.40 9.73
CA THR A 27 -9.02 31.84 11.07
C THR A 27 -9.29 30.34 11.09
N TYR A 28 -10.37 29.88 10.44
CA TYR A 28 -10.63 28.45 10.29
C TYR A 28 -9.55 27.74 9.44
N GLU A 29 -9.07 28.33 8.34
CA GLU A 29 -7.93 27.79 7.56
C GLU A 29 -6.68 27.62 8.44
N HIS A 30 -6.40 28.58 9.34
CA HIS A 30 -5.30 28.48 10.29
C HIS A 30 -5.51 27.32 11.30
N LEU A 31 -6.72 27.19 11.81
CA LEU A 31 -7.11 26.09 12.71
C LEU A 31 -6.97 24.70 12.05
N VAL A 32 -7.25 24.57 10.75
CA VAL A 32 -6.98 23.33 10.01
C VAL A 32 -5.50 22.94 10.13
N GLY A 33 -4.60 23.90 9.89
CA GLY A 33 -3.15 23.66 9.98
C GLY A 33 -2.71 23.24 11.40
N LEU A 34 -3.21 23.93 12.43
CA LEU A 34 -2.92 23.60 13.83
C LEU A 34 -3.43 22.20 14.21
N ALA A 35 -4.67 21.88 13.84
CA ALA A 35 -5.26 20.56 14.11
C ALA A 35 -4.47 19.44 13.40
N GLN A 36 -4.04 19.67 12.15
CA GLN A 36 -3.19 18.70 11.43
C GLN A 36 -1.82 18.50 12.11
N GLN A 37 -1.20 19.56 12.63
CA GLN A 37 0.06 19.48 13.38
C GLN A 37 -0.09 18.70 14.69
N ASN A 38 -1.24 18.84 15.36
CA ASN A 38 -1.58 18.09 16.57
C ASN A 38 -2.12 16.68 16.31
N ASN A 39 -2.21 16.27 15.04
CA ASN A 39 -2.82 15.01 14.61
C ASN A 39 -4.30 14.86 15.00
N GLU A 40 -5.02 15.97 15.18
CA GLU A 40 -6.46 16.06 15.46
C GLU A 40 -7.24 16.08 14.13
N LEU A 41 -7.21 14.97 13.40
CA LEU A 41 -7.64 14.92 11.99
C LEU A 41 -9.15 15.18 11.80
N GLU A 42 -9.99 14.76 12.73
CA GLU A 42 -11.42 15.03 12.74
C GLU A 42 -11.70 16.53 12.87
N GLN A 43 -11.06 17.18 13.83
CA GLN A 43 -11.20 18.62 14.04
C GLN A 43 -10.67 19.40 12.82
N ALA A 44 -9.58 18.94 12.20
CA ALA A 44 -9.07 19.55 10.98
C ALA A 44 -10.12 19.52 9.84
N ILE A 45 -10.87 18.42 9.70
CA ILE A 45 -11.97 18.33 8.72
C ILE A 45 -13.11 19.29 9.10
N GLU A 46 -13.51 19.34 10.38
CA GLU A 46 -14.55 20.25 10.86
C GLU A 46 -14.20 21.71 10.58
N PHE A 47 -12.96 22.13 10.89
CA PHE A 47 -12.48 23.48 10.61
C PHE A 47 -12.44 23.76 9.11
N ALA A 48 -12.03 22.80 8.27
CA ALA A 48 -12.02 22.98 6.82
C ALA A 48 -13.45 23.16 6.26
N ILE A 49 -14.43 22.41 6.78
CA ILE A 49 -15.85 22.58 6.44
C ILE A 49 -16.35 23.96 6.87
N ALA A 50 -15.97 24.44 8.06
CA ALA A 50 -16.34 25.77 8.54
C ALA A 50 -15.73 26.89 7.68
N ALA A 51 -14.45 26.76 7.29
CA ALA A 51 -13.81 27.68 6.34
C ALA A 51 -14.54 27.72 4.99
N ILE A 52 -14.92 26.56 4.45
CA ILE A 52 -15.71 26.48 3.20
C ILE A 52 -17.04 27.22 3.34
N ARG A 53 -17.75 27.04 4.46
CA ARG A 53 -19.04 27.72 4.72
C ARG A 53 -18.88 29.24 4.71
N ALA A 54 -17.82 29.75 5.31
CA ALA A 54 -17.49 31.18 5.31
C ALA A 54 -17.10 31.68 3.91
N TRP A 55 -16.23 30.97 3.18
CA TRP A 55 -15.86 31.37 1.82
C TRP A 55 -17.04 31.36 0.84
N LYS A 56 -18.02 30.48 1.02
CA LYS A 56 -19.24 30.46 0.21
C LYS A 56 -20.10 31.72 0.34
N GLN A 57 -19.89 32.54 1.38
CA GLN A 57 -20.56 33.83 1.52
C GLN A 57 -19.93 34.94 0.67
N ILE A 58 -18.79 34.68 0.04
CA ILE A 58 -18.04 35.65 -0.76
C ILE A 58 -17.92 35.12 -2.19
N THR A 59 -18.26 35.96 -3.17
CA THR A 59 -18.13 35.64 -4.60
C THR A 59 -16.66 35.55 -5.02
N GLY A 60 -16.34 34.68 -5.99
CA GLY A 60 -14.97 34.59 -6.55
C GLY A 60 -13.96 33.83 -5.68
N LYS A 61 -14.42 32.99 -4.74
CA LYS A 61 -13.57 32.19 -3.83
C LYS A 61 -13.53 30.70 -4.14
N GLU A 62 -13.98 30.31 -5.33
CA GLU A 62 -14.14 28.92 -5.78
C GLU A 62 -12.82 28.14 -5.70
N ILE A 63 -11.70 28.77 -6.07
CA ILE A 63 -10.36 28.16 -5.99
C ILE A 63 -9.99 27.80 -4.54
N ARG A 64 -10.29 28.67 -3.58
CA ARG A 64 -10.03 28.40 -2.14
C ARG A 64 -10.92 27.28 -1.63
N ILE A 65 -12.19 27.30 -1.98
CA ILE A 65 -13.16 26.25 -1.62
C ILE A 65 -12.70 24.89 -2.17
N ASN A 66 -12.27 24.83 -3.43
CA ASN A 66 -11.78 23.61 -4.06
C ASN A 66 -10.53 23.06 -3.36
N ARG A 67 -9.58 23.93 -2.97
CA ARG A 67 -8.39 23.53 -2.19
C ARG A 67 -8.76 22.96 -0.83
N LEU A 68 -9.77 23.52 -0.16
CA LEU A 68 -10.25 23.00 1.12
C LEU A 68 -10.92 21.63 0.97
N TYR A 69 -11.73 21.42 -0.07
CA TYR A 69 -12.27 20.08 -0.36
C TYR A 69 -11.16 19.06 -0.65
N GLN A 70 -10.14 19.45 -1.40
CA GLN A 70 -8.96 18.60 -1.62
C GLN A 70 -8.24 18.28 -0.30
N SER A 71 -8.05 19.28 0.57
CA SER A 71 -7.44 19.10 1.89
C SER A 71 -8.22 18.13 2.76
N ILE A 72 -9.55 18.26 2.80
CA ILE A 72 -10.44 17.31 3.52
C ILE A 72 -10.23 15.89 3.01
N GLY A 73 -10.17 15.69 1.69
CA GLY A 73 -9.89 14.38 1.10
C GLY A 73 -8.56 13.80 1.56
N LEU A 74 -7.48 14.58 1.52
CA LEU A 74 -6.15 14.15 1.96
C LEU A 74 -6.08 13.86 3.47
N ILE A 75 -6.74 14.66 4.30
CA ILE A 75 -6.86 14.41 5.76
C ILE A 75 -7.61 13.10 6.00
N GLY A 76 -8.70 12.85 5.27
CA GLY A 76 -9.45 11.60 5.32
C GLY A 76 -8.59 10.38 4.98
N VAL A 77 -7.80 10.45 3.90
CA VAL A 77 -6.86 9.38 3.52
C VAL A 77 -5.80 9.17 4.61
N LYS A 78 -5.23 10.24 5.17
CA LYS A 78 -4.26 10.14 6.29
C LYS A 78 -4.88 9.44 7.50
N LYS A 79 -6.10 9.80 7.88
CA LYS A 79 -6.82 9.18 9.01
C LYS A 79 -7.06 7.70 8.75
N ALA A 80 -7.53 7.34 7.56
CA ALA A 80 -7.77 5.94 7.18
C ALA A 80 -6.47 5.13 7.23
N ALA A 81 -5.36 5.66 6.69
CA ALA A 81 -4.06 4.99 6.70
C ALA A 81 -3.57 4.70 8.12
N ILE A 82 -3.72 5.66 9.04
CA ILE A 82 -3.38 5.47 10.47
C ILE A 82 -4.26 4.38 11.08
N GLY A 83 -5.57 4.44 10.86
CA GLY A 83 -6.51 3.45 11.39
C GLY A 83 -6.19 2.03 10.89
N PHE A 84 -5.91 1.86 9.60
CA PHE A 84 -5.49 0.57 9.05
C PHE A 84 -4.17 0.08 9.67
N GLU A 85 -3.18 0.94 9.84
CA GLU A 85 -1.90 0.56 10.46
C GLU A 85 -2.08 0.12 11.93
N GLU A 86 -2.95 0.80 12.68
CA GLU A 86 -3.29 0.43 14.06
C GLU A 86 -4.01 -0.93 14.11
N GLN A 87 -5.02 -1.12 13.26
CA GLN A 87 -5.73 -2.39 13.18
C GLN A 87 -4.84 -3.53 12.69
N ALA A 88 -3.85 -3.25 11.85
CA ALA A 88 -2.86 -4.24 11.41
C ALA A 88 -2.04 -4.76 12.60
N LYS A 89 -1.58 -3.86 13.48
CA LYS A 89 -0.80 -4.21 14.68
C LYS A 89 -1.65 -4.98 15.71
N ILE A 90 -2.92 -4.62 15.86
CA ILE A 90 -3.86 -5.35 16.73
C ILE A 90 -4.10 -6.76 16.18
N ALA A 91 -4.39 -6.90 14.89
CA ALA A 91 -4.56 -8.19 14.23
C ALA A 91 -3.29 -9.06 14.34
N GLU A 92 -2.10 -8.47 14.20
CA GLU A 92 -0.83 -9.17 14.37
C GLU A 92 -0.67 -9.72 15.80
N THR A 93 -0.98 -8.89 16.81
CA THR A 93 -0.94 -9.29 18.22
C THR A 93 -1.92 -10.42 18.52
N ASN A 94 -3.08 -10.41 17.87
CA ASN A 94 -4.11 -11.45 17.98
C ASN A 94 -3.83 -12.69 17.11
N SER A 95 -2.67 -12.76 16.43
CA SER A 95 -2.32 -13.84 15.50
C SER A 95 -3.24 -13.98 14.28
N GLU A 96 -3.99 -12.93 13.94
CA GLU A 96 -4.81 -12.82 12.73
C GLU A 96 -3.95 -12.33 11.55
N LEU A 97 -2.93 -13.10 11.20
CA LEU A 97 -1.86 -12.69 10.29
C LEU A 97 -2.36 -12.23 8.91
N LYS A 98 -3.33 -12.94 8.32
CA LYS A 98 -3.89 -12.54 7.01
C LYS A 98 -4.57 -11.17 7.08
N THR A 99 -5.37 -10.93 8.13
CA THR A 99 -6.02 -9.64 8.38
C THR A 99 -4.97 -8.54 8.61
N SER A 100 -3.93 -8.84 9.38
CA SER A 100 -2.82 -7.92 9.63
C SER A 100 -2.12 -7.50 8.32
N ALA A 101 -1.76 -8.47 7.47
CA ALA A 101 -1.08 -8.20 6.20
C ALA A 101 -1.94 -7.33 5.26
N LEU A 102 -3.25 -7.62 5.18
CA LEU A 102 -4.19 -6.83 4.38
C LEU A 102 -4.31 -5.39 4.90
N ASN A 103 -4.43 -5.21 6.22
CA ASN A 103 -4.51 -3.88 6.82
C ASN A 103 -3.21 -3.08 6.63
N PHE A 104 -2.03 -3.71 6.75
CA PHE A 104 -0.77 -3.06 6.42
C PHE A 104 -0.70 -2.65 4.95
N GLU A 105 -1.21 -3.46 4.02
CA GLU A 105 -1.25 -3.07 2.60
C GLU A 105 -2.15 -1.85 2.35
N GLU A 106 -3.33 -1.79 2.97
CA GLU A 106 -4.23 -0.63 2.87
C GLU A 106 -3.61 0.63 3.48
N ALA A 107 -2.96 0.50 4.63
CA ALA A 107 -2.20 1.58 5.26
C ALA A 107 -1.09 2.09 4.33
N GLY A 108 -0.31 1.17 3.72
CA GLY A 108 0.75 1.52 2.77
C GLY A 108 0.22 2.27 1.56
N THR A 109 -0.92 1.85 1.02
CA THR A 109 -1.60 2.51 -0.09
C THR A 109 -2.04 3.93 0.29
N GLY A 110 -2.66 4.09 1.47
CA GLY A 110 -3.06 5.40 1.99
C GLY A 110 -1.87 6.35 2.21
N TYR A 111 -0.78 5.86 2.80
CA TYR A 111 0.43 6.66 2.99
C TYR A 111 1.09 7.06 1.66
N SER A 112 1.06 6.19 0.65
CA SER A 112 1.57 6.51 -0.69
C SER A 112 0.78 7.63 -1.37
N LEU A 113 -0.56 7.63 -1.22
CA LEU A 113 -1.44 8.67 -1.77
C LEU A 113 -1.17 10.06 -1.17
N ILE A 114 -0.81 10.13 0.11
CA ILE A 114 -0.42 11.38 0.78
C ILE A 114 1.08 11.66 0.73
N GLN A 115 1.83 10.92 -0.11
CA GLN A 115 3.28 11.06 -0.32
C GLN A 115 4.14 10.85 0.94
N ASN A 116 3.61 10.14 1.93
CA ASN A 116 4.40 9.66 3.07
C ASN A 116 5.08 8.35 2.70
N TYR A 117 6.07 8.45 1.82
CA TYR A 117 6.73 7.30 1.20
C TYR A 117 7.44 6.38 2.19
N GLU A 118 8.04 6.94 3.24
CA GLU A 118 8.75 6.14 4.25
C GLU A 118 7.78 5.20 4.98
N ARG A 119 6.66 5.76 5.45
CA ARG A 119 5.65 4.99 6.17
C ARG A 119 4.90 4.04 5.23
N ALA A 120 4.68 4.44 3.98
CA ALA A 120 4.10 3.58 2.95
C ALA A 120 4.96 2.34 2.69
N LYS A 121 6.27 2.55 2.48
CA LYS A 121 7.24 1.48 2.29
C LYS A 121 7.24 0.52 3.49
N SER A 122 7.36 1.06 4.71
CA SER A 122 7.37 0.25 5.93
C SER A 122 6.10 -0.63 6.05
N CYS A 123 4.93 -0.09 5.73
CA CYS A 123 3.69 -0.87 5.75
C CYS A 123 3.69 -1.98 4.67
N PHE A 124 4.14 -1.69 3.45
CA PHE A 124 4.24 -2.71 2.41
C PHE A 124 5.26 -3.80 2.76
N GLU A 125 6.39 -3.46 3.39
CA GLU A 125 7.39 -4.41 3.86
C GLU A 125 6.83 -5.32 4.96
N SER A 126 6.10 -4.77 5.93
CA SER A 126 5.42 -5.56 6.96
C SER A 126 4.38 -6.52 6.36
N SER A 127 3.56 -6.03 5.42
CA SER A 127 2.58 -6.86 4.72
C SER A 127 3.25 -8.01 3.94
N ALA A 128 4.31 -7.70 3.18
CA ALA A 128 5.04 -8.69 2.39
C ALA A 128 5.63 -9.78 3.28
N LYS A 129 6.28 -9.41 4.39
CA LYS A 129 6.86 -10.35 5.34
C LYS A 129 5.83 -11.31 5.92
N ILE A 130 4.65 -10.81 6.30
CA ILE A 130 3.58 -11.67 6.84
C ILE A 130 3.06 -12.63 5.76
N PHE A 131 2.91 -12.18 4.51
CA PHE A 131 2.53 -13.07 3.42
C PHE A 131 3.63 -14.09 3.10
N GLU A 132 4.92 -13.76 3.24
CA GLU A 132 6.03 -14.71 3.10
C GLU A 132 5.91 -15.84 4.14
N ASP A 133 5.65 -15.50 5.41
CA ASP A 133 5.44 -16.48 6.47
C ASP A 133 4.21 -17.37 6.18
N LEU A 134 3.08 -16.77 5.77
CA LEU A 134 1.86 -17.49 5.44
C LEU A 134 2.04 -18.40 4.21
N SER A 135 2.76 -17.93 3.18
CA SER A 135 3.05 -18.73 1.99
C SER A 135 3.95 -19.91 2.32
N SER A 136 4.93 -19.73 3.22
CA SER A 136 5.81 -20.80 3.66
C SER A 136 5.06 -21.89 4.45
N ARG A 137 4.08 -21.50 5.28
CA ARG A 137 3.17 -22.43 5.95
C ARG A 137 2.29 -23.17 4.96
N ALA A 138 1.65 -22.47 4.02
CA ALA A 138 0.83 -23.08 2.99
C ALA A 138 1.63 -24.09 2.13
N MET A 139 2.88 -23.76 1.78
CA MET A 139 3.79 -24.68 1.10
C MET A 139 4.08 -25.95 1.92
N SER A 140 4.23 -25.81 3.24
CA SER A 140 4.49 -26.93 4.16
C SER A 140 3.26 -27.82 4.34
N ASP A 141 2.08 -27.21 4.33
CA ASP A 141 0.78 -27.87 4.42
C ASP A 141 0.29 -28.43 3.07
N THR A 142 1.11 -28.32 2.02
CA THR A 142 0.77 -28.72 0.63
C THR A 142 -0.42 -27.96 0.01
N ASP A 143 -0.79 -26.82 0.59
CA ASP A 143 -1.77 -25.87 0.04
C ASP A 143 -1.10 -24.93 -0.97
N PHE A 144 -0.76 -25.50 -2.13
CA PHE A 144 -0.04 -24.77 -3.18
C PHE A 144 -0.89 -23.68 -3.83
N GLU A 145 -2.21 -23.82 -3.87
CA GLU A 145 -3.10 -22.78 -4.41
C GLU A 145 -3.04 -21.50 -3.56
N SER A 146 -3.17 -21.64 -2.24
CA SER A 146 -3.00 -20.51 -1.33
C SER A 146 -1.60 -19.90 -1.43
N ALA A 147 -0.55 -20.73 -1.53
CA ALA A 147 0.82 -20.25 -1.70
C ALA A 147 1.00 -19.42 -2.99
N ILE A 148 0.45 -19.88 -4.12
CA ILE A 148 0.47 -19.15 -5.40
C ILE A 148 -0.15 -17.76 -5.25
N HIS A 149 -1.33 -17.68 -4.63
CA HIS A 149 -2.02 -16.41 -4.41
C HIS A 149 -1.22 -15.46 -3.50
N MET A 150 -0.56 -16.00 -2.48
CA MET A 150 0.27 -15.20 -1.58
C MET A 150 1.54 -14.69 -2.28
N PHE A 151 2.23 -15.52 -3.06
CA PHE A 151 3.40 -15.06 -3.83
C PHE A 151 3.04 -14.01 -4.88
N ASP A 152 1.87 -14.10 -5.50
CA ASP A 152 1.37 -13.05 -6.39
C ASP A 152 1.22 -11.71 -5.65
N ARG A 153 0.63 -11.75 -4.45
CA ARG A 153 0.47 -10.56 -3.61
C ARG A 153 1.80 -10.00 -3.11
N ILE A 154 2.74 -10.85 -2.74
CA ILE A 154 4.11 -10.45 -2.35
C ILE A 154 4.81 -9.72 -3.50
N CYS A 155 4.71 -10.24 -4.74
CA CYS A 155 5.26 -9.57 -5.92
C CYS A 155 4.67 -8.15 -6.08
N ASN A 156 3.34 -8.03 -6.01
CA ASN A 156 2.65 -6.74 -6.11
C ASN A 156 3.09 -5.75 -5.02
N LEU A 157 3.30 -6.22 -3.78
CA LEU A 157 3.77 -5.39 -2.66
C LEU A 157 5.19 -4.86 -2.90
N TYR A 158 6.10 -5.72 -3.38
CA TYR A 158 7.45 -5.28 -3.73
C TYR A 158 7.48 -4.35 -4.94
N GLU A 159 6.62 -4.56 -5.94
CA GLU A 159 6.46 -3.62 -7.06
C GLU A 159 5.99 -2.23 -6.58
N LYS A 160 5.05 -2.17 -5.62
CA LYS A 160 4.66 -0.91 -4.96
C LYS A 160 5.83 -0.23 -4.26
N ILE A 161 6.72 -0.98 -3.60
CA ILE A 161 7.93 -0.44 -2.96
C ILE A 161 8.92 0.09 -4.01
N VAL A 162 9.11 -0.61 -5.13
CA VAL A 162 9.94 -0.13 -6.25
C VAL A 162 9.44 1.21 -6.78
N ILE A 163 8.11 1.35 -6.95
CA ILE A 163 7.47 2.61 -7.36
C ILE A 163 7.73 3.73 -6.34
N ILE A 164 7.69 3.42 -5.04
CA ILE A 164 8.04 4.40 -4.00
C ILE A 164 9.47 4.89 -4.17
N TYR A 165 10.44 4.00 -4.37
CA TYR A 165 11.83 4.42 -4.61
C TYR A 165 11.96 5.29 -5.85
N ASP A 166 11.24 4.97 -6.93
CA ASP A 166 11.21 5.82 -8.13
C ASP A 166 10.67 7.22 -7.85
N ARG A 167 9.57 7.33 -7.09
CA ARG A 167 9.02 8.63 -6.68
C ARG A 167 10.00 9.42 -5.83
N ILE A 168 10.65 8.79 -4.84
CA ILE A 168 11.66 9.44 -4.01
C ILE A 168 12.79 10.00 -4.87
N LEU A 169 13.29 9.23 -5.84
CA LEU A 169 14.40 9.63 -6.73
C LEU A 169 14.02 10.79 -7.67
N ILE A 170 12.75 10.90 -8.07
CA ILE A 170 12.24 11.95 -8.95
C ILE A 170 11.92 13.23 -8.16
N GLU A 171 11.25 13.10 -7.01
CA GLU A 171 10.64 14.23 -6.31
C GLU A 171 11.58 14.93 -5.33
N ARG A 172 12.58 14.21 -4.77
CA ARG A 172 13.55 14.82 -3.86
C ARG A 172 14.64 15.54 -4.65
N LYS A 173 14.45 16.86 -4.81
CA LYS A 173 15.36 17.77 -5.52
C LYS A 173 16.79 17.80 -4.97
N GLU A 174 16.98 17.48 -3.69
CA GLU A 174 18.28 17.56 -2.99
C GLU A 174 18.65 16.22 -2.35
N LEU A 175 18.85 15.18 -3.17
CA LEU A 175 19.56 13.98 -2.74
C LEU A 175 21.04 14.13 -3.06
N ASP A 176 21.89 14.03 -2.03
CA ASP A 176 23.32 13.89 -2.28
C ASP A 176 23.64 12.56 -2.97
N ARG A 177 24.88 12.43 -3.46
CA ARG A 177 25.32 11.24 -4.21
C ARG A 177 25.23 9.97 -3.38
N ALA A 178 25.50 10.02 -2.08
CA ALA A 178 25.49 8.87 -1.19
C ALA A 178 24.04 8.42 -0.93
N ALA A 179 23.14 9.36 -0.64
CA ALA A 179 21.72 9.09 -0.45
C ALA A 179 21.08 8.49 -1.71
N LYS A 180 21.40 9.03 -2.89
CA LYS A 180 20.94 8.47 -4.17
C LYS A 180 21.45 7.05 -4.40
N HIS A 181 22.72 6.79 -4.09
CA HIS A 181 23.30 5.46 -4.24
C HIS A 181 22.61 4.44 -3.31
N SER A 182 22.44 4.79 -2.04
CA SER A 182 21.76 3.93 -1.05
C SER A 182 20.32 3.58 -1.47
N ILE A 183 19.56 4.54 -1.98
CA ILE A 183 18.20 4.29 -2.49
C ILE A 183 18.22 3.31 -3.67
N LEU A 184 19.17 3.45 -4.60
CA LEU A 184 19.29 2.53 -5.74
C LEU A 184 19.66 1.11 -5.29
N GLU A 185 20.56 0.97 -4.32
CA GLU A 185 20.94 -0.34 -3.77
C GLU A 185 19.75 -1.04 -3.11
N GLU A 186 18.98 -0.33 -2.29
CA GLU A 186 17.77 -0.85 -1.66
C GLU A 186 16.70 -1.20 -2.70
N LYS A 187 16.53 -0.37 -3.75
CA LYS A 187 15.62 -0.68 -4.86
C LYS A 187 16.02 -1.98 -5.57
N GLU A 188 17.31 -2.19 -5.84
CA GLU A 188 17.80 -3.44 -6.46
C GLU A 188 17.63 -4.65 -5.54
N LYS A 189 17.74 -4.48 -4.23
CA LYS A 189 17.41 -5.54 -3.25
C LYS A 189 15.94 -5.94 -3.34
N VAL A 190 15.03 -4.97 -3.40
CA VAL A 190 13.59 -5.25 -3.56
C VAL A 190 13.29 -5.95 -4.89
N LYS A 191 13.95 -5.56 -5.99
CA LYS A 191 13.82 -6.27 -7.27
C LYS A 191 14.26 -7.73 -7.20
N ARG A 192 15.34 -8.02 -6.48
CA ARG A 192 15.75 -9.42 -6.22
C ARG A 192 14.69 -10.19 -5.45
N ASN A 193 14.01 -9.56 -4.49
CA ASN A 193 12.91 -10.19 -3.78
C ASN A 193 11.72 -10.49 -4.71
N ILE A 194 11.38 -9.60 -5.65
CA ILE A 194 10.35 -9.88 -6.68
C ILE A 194 10.72 -11.14 -7.47
N ILE A 195 11.97 -11.24 -7.95
CA ILE A 195 12.44 -12.41 -8.71
C ILE A 195 12.33 -13.68 -7.86
N LEU A 196 12.74 -13.62 -6.59
CA LEU A 196 12.63 -14.75 -5.67
C LEU A 196 11.17 -15.18 -5.44
N SER A 197 10.25 -14.23 -5.21
CA SER A 197 8.83 -14.52 -5.03
C SER A 197 8.20 -15.11 -6.29
N ARG A 198 8.56 -14.61 -7.48
CA ARG A 198 8.13 -15.20 -8.77
C ARG A 198 8.65 -16.63 -8.95
N LYS A 199 9.92 -16.87 -8.60
CA LYS A 199 10.49 -18.23 -8.61
C LYS A 199 9.76 -19.17 -7.66
N ASN A 200 9.44 -18.71 -6.45
CA ASN A 200 8.67 -19.50 -5.49
C ASN A 200 7.24 -19.76 -5.98
N LYS A 201 6.59 -18.78 -6.62
CA LYS A 201 5.28 -18.96 -7.28
C LYS A 201 5.34 -20.06 -8.35
N ALA A 202 6.35 -20.03 -9.22
CA ALA A 202 6.54 -21.06 -10.24
C ALA A 202 6.76 -22.45 -9.62
N TYR A 203 7.53 -22.52 -8.53
CA TYR A 203 7.71 -23.77 -7.78
C TYR A 203 6.40 -24.29 -7.16
N SER A 204 5.56 -23.40 -6.62
CA SER A 204 4.23 -23.78 -6.14
C SER A 204 3.34 -24.33 -7.26
N HIS A 205 3.37 -23.73 -8.45
CA HIS A 205 2.68 -24.26 -9.64
C HIS A 205 3.22 -25.65 -10.04
N GLU A 206 4.54 -25.86 -10.06
CA GLU A 206 5.13 -27.19 -10.31
C GLU A 206 4.62 -28.23 -9.30
N LYS A 207 4.56 -27.88 -8.01
CA LYS A 207 4.09 -28.79 -6.97
C LYS A 207 2.61 -29.08 -7.06
N LEU A 208 1.80 -28.08 -7.39
CA LEU A 208 0.39 -28.26 -7.65
C LEU A 208 0.15 -29.19 -8.85
N ALA A 209 0.92 -29.02 -9.93
CA ALA A 209 0.87 -29.91 -11.08
C ALA A 209 1.17 -31.37 -10.71
N GLN A 210 2.22 -31.59 -9.91
CA GLN A 210 2.58 -32.92 -9.43
C GLN A 210 1.46 -33.55 -8.60
N ASN A 211 0.83 -32.79 -7.69
CA ASN A 211 -0.30 -33.26 -6.89
C ASN A 211 -1.49 -33.73 -7.75
N TYR A 212 -1.70 -33.12 -8.93
CA TYR A 212 -2.74 -33.57 -9.86
C TYR A 212 -2.33 -34.85 -10.60
N LEU A 213 -1.07 -34.98 -11.02
CA LEU A 213 -0.57 -36.21 -11.65
C LEU A 213 -0.65 -37.43 -10.73
N ASP A 214 -0.43 -37.24 -9.44
CA ASP A 214 -0.47 -38.33 -8.46
C ASP A 214 -1.89 -38.94 -8.26
N ARG A 215 -2.94 -38.32 -8.82
CA ARG A 215 -4.34 -38.77 -8.70
C ARG A 215 -4.79 -39.73 -9.81
N ASP A 216 -3.95 -39.98 -10.83
CA ASP A 216 -4.19 -40.93 -11.92
C ASP A 216 -5.57 -40.79 -12.62
N ASP A 217 -5.98 -39.55 -12.88
CA ASP A 217 -7.23 -39.18 -13.56
C ASP A 217 -6.92 -38.37 -14.83
N PRO A 218 -7.44 -38.74 -16.02
CA PRO A 218 -7.21 -38.01 -17.27
C PRO A 218 -7.56 -36.51 -17.20
N ASP A 219 -8.58 -36.12 -16.43
CA ASP A 219 -8.92 -34.71 -16.24
C ASP A 219 -7.85 -33.98 -15.41
N CYS A 220 -7.16 -34.69 -14.51
CA CYS A 220 -6.06 -34.15 -13.72
C CYS A 220 -4.79 -33.93 -14.56
N ASN A 221 -4.51 -34.76 -15.57
CA ASN A 221 -3.37 -34.55 -16.48
C ASN A 221 -3.47 -33.20 -17.21
N ARG A 222 -4.66 -32.86 -17.71
CA ARG A 222 -4.90 -31.57 -18.37
C ARG A 222 -4.74 -30.38 -17.40
N ILE A 223 -5.08 -30.55 -16.12
CA ILE A 223 -4.86 -29.51 -15.11
C ILE A 223 -3.37 -29.38 -14.82
N ALA A 224 -2.66 -30.50 -14.63
CA ALA A 224 -1.22 -30.51 -14.41
C ALA A 224 -0.45 -29.83 -15.55
N GLU A 225 -0.79 -30.11 -16.81
CA GLU A 225 -0.19 -29.45 -17.98
C GLU A 225 -0.36 -27.92 -17.94
N LYS A 226 -1.53 -27.42 -17.51
CA LYS A 226 -1.78 -25.99 -17.36
C LYS A 226 -0.94 -25.38 -16.25
N GLU A 227 -0.83 -26.06 -15.11
CA GLU A 227 -0.02 -25.58 -13.99
C GLU A 227 1.48 -25.59 -14.33
N PHE A 228 1.98 -26.61 -15.05
CA PHE A 228 3.34 -26.57 -15.61
C PHE A 228 3.54 -25.42 -16.60
N ALA A 229 2.59 -25.17 -17.49
CA ALA A 229 2.67 -24.06 -18.45
C ALA A 229 2.79 -22.71 -17.74
N LYS A 230 2.00 -22.46 -16.68
CA LYS A 230 2.11 -21.25 -15.85
C LYS A 230 3.48 -21.14 -15.18
N ALA A 231 4.00 -22.24 -14.62
CA ALA A 231 5.32 -22.24 -13.99
C ALA A 231 6.43 -21.89 -14.98
N ILE A 232 6.37 -22.43 -16.20
CA ILE A 232 7.31 -22.15 -17.29
C ILE A 232 7.26 -20.67 -17.68
N GLU A 233 6.06 -20.14 -17.96
CA GLU A 233 5.87 -18.72 -18.31
C GLU A 233 6.46 -17.78 -17.24
N ILE A 234 6.21 -18.08 -15.96
CA ILE A 234 6.77 -17.29 -14.87
C ILE A 234 8.30 -17.35 -14.87
N LEU A 235 8.91 -18.52 -15.03
CA LEU A 235 10.37 -18.69 -15.04
C LEU A 235 11.02 -17.99 -16.25
N GLU A 236 10.40 -18.07 -17.43
CA GLU A 236 10.86 -17.35 -18.61
C GLU A 236 10.79 -15.83 -18.41
N SER A 237 9.74 -15.32 -17.75
CA SER A 237 9.60 -13.88 -17.44
C SER A 237 10.68 -13.32 -16.50
N ILE A 238 11.43 -14.20 -15.82
CA ILE A 238 12.54 -13.83 -14.92
C ILE A 238 13.89 -14.41 -15.39
N ASP A 239 14.00 -14.77 -16.67
CA ASP A 239 15.21 -15.29 -17.31
C ASP A 239 15.77 -16.60 -16.70
N GLU A 240 14.95 -17.39 -16.01
CA GLU A 240 15.31 -18.69 -15.42
C GLU A 240 15.18 -19.83 -16.45
N MET A 241 15.76 -19.65 -17.64
CA MET A 241 15.57 -20.53 -18.81
C MET A 241 15.95 -22.00 -18.58
N LYS A 242 16.95 -22.24 -17.72
CA LYS A 242 17.36 -23.62 -17.38
C LYS A 242 16.28 -24.36 -16.60
N LEU A 243 15.60 -23.67 -15.68
CA LEU A 243 14.50 -24.24 -14.90
C LEU A 243 13.24 -24.36 -15.77
N ALA A 244 12.95 -23.35 -16.60
CA ALA A 244 11.84 -23.39 -17.55
C ALA A 244 11.95 -24.62 -18.48
N LYS A 245 13.12 -24.85 -19.08
CA LYS A 245 13.36 -26.02 -19.93
C LYS A 245 13.14 -27.35 -19.19
N LYS A 246 13.62 -27.47 -17.95
CA LYS A 246 13.39 -28.66 -17.13
C LYS A 246 11.90 -28.94 -16.90
N LEU A 247 11.09 -27.90 -16.70
CA LEU A 247 9.64 -28.05 -16.54
C LEU A 247 8.95 -28.37 -17.86
N GLN A 248 9.45 -27.83 -18.98
CA GLN A 248 8.97 -28.18 -20.31
C GLN A 248 9.17 -29.68 -20.59
N ASP A 249 10.38 -30.21 -20.31
CA ASP A 249 10.67 -31.64 -20.47
C ASP A 249 9.75 -32.54 -19.61
N LYS A 250 9.34 -32.06 -18.42
CA LYS A 250 8.37 -32.77 -17.57
C LYS A 250 6.95 -32.71 -18.13
N LYS A 251 6.54 -31.53 -18.60
CA LYS A 251 5.21 -31.32 -19.19
C LYS A 251 5.03 -32.19 -20.43
N ASP A 252 6.05 -32.29 -21.28
CA ASP A 252 6.02 -33.09 -22.52
C ASP A 252 5.93 -34.61 -22.25
N GLN A 253 6.16 -35.07 -21.01
CA GLN A 253 5.99 -36.47 -20.60
C GLN A 253 4.56 -36.79 -20.15
N ILE A 254 3.69 -35.78 -19.98
CA ILE A 254 2.28 -35.96 -19.60
C ILE A 254 1.41 -36.23 -20.84
N THR A 255 1.81 -35.63 -21.97
CA THR A 255 1.16 -35.74 -23.29
C THR A 255 1.57 -37.01 -24.02
#